data_AF-A0A1I8NH68-F1
#
_entry.id   AF-A0A1I8NH68-F1
#
_cell.length_a   1.000
_cell.length_b   1.000
_cell.length_c   1.000
_cell.angle_alpha   90.00
_cell.angle_beta   90.00
_cell.angle_gamma   90.00
#
_symmetry.space_group_name_H-M   'P 1'
#
loop_
_entity.id
_entity.type
_entity.pdbx_description
1 polymer ?
#
loop_
_entity_poly.entity_id
_entity_poly.type
_entity_poly.pdbx_seq_one_letter_code
_entity_poly.pdbx_strand_id
1 'polypeptide(L)'
;MRFFSLSNRVASIRARIDNTFSLPERFKGSFVERLTNYWKSLLTDYKDVAVGVVKESINKPKKAMFYGGLGYTAYLCGKRNPGEEDFTMQFRLATNNMILVHPSLQNPNSDAYLRRLQEAINQNRLRFLSLGIFTLVWEDLYDSDDCTYPAICEYTKVSFWSIPQHVVDVGFWNKFWRLKWELHNYDANYL
;
A
#
# COMPACT_ATOMS: atom_id res chain seq x y z
N MET A 1 -28.98 -3.03 30.27
CA MET A 1 -28.55 -3.55 31.59
C MET A 1 -27.50 -4.68 31.56
N ARG A 2 -26.82 -5.01 30.44
CA ARG A 2 -25.81 -6.11 30.40
C ARG A 2 -24.34 -5.68 30.53
N PHE A 3 -24.02 -4.38 30.39
CA PHE A 3 -22.64 -3.88 30.35
C PHE A 3 -21.93 -3.80 31.72
N PHE A 4 -22.67 -3.59 32.81
CA PHE A 4 -22.11 -3.56 34.17
C PHE A 4 -21.50 -4.91 34.61
N SER A 5 -21.97 -6.03 34.03
CA SER A 5 -21.48 -7.36 34.38
C SER A 5 -20.07 -7.67 33.85
N LEU A 6 -19.69 -7.07 32.72
CA LEU A 6 -18.40 -7.28 32.07
C LEU A 6 -17.28 -6.49 32.75
N SER A 7 -17.53 -5.24 33.17
CA SER A 7 -16.50 -4.47 33.91
C SER A 7 -16.20 -5.10 35.27
N ASN A 8 -17.22 -5.58 35.98
CA ASN A 8 -17.04 -6.24 37.28
C ASN A 8 -16.31 -7.58 37.14
N ARG A 9 -16.57 -8.34 36.08
CA ARG A 9 -15.82 -9.57 35.77
C ARG A 9 -14.35 -9.29 35.48
N VAL A 10 -14.04 -8.29 34.64
CA VAL A 10 -12.66 -7.91 34.33
C VAL A 10 -11.93 -7.37 35.57
N ALA A 11 -12.61 -6.60 36.42
CA ALA A 11 -12.05 -6.11 37.69
C ALA A 11 -11.74 -7.26 38.68
N SER A 12 -12.62 -8.26 38.77
CA SER A 12 -12.40 -9.44 39.63
C SER A 12 -11.24 -10.32 39.16
N ILE A 13 -11.03 -10.41 37.84
CA ILE A 13 -9.90 -11.14 37.24
C ILE A 13 -8.59 -10.37 37.49
N ARG A 14 -8.60 -9.03 37.42
CA ARG A 14 -7.45 -8.18 37.77
C ARG A 14 -6.99 -8.41 39.22
N ALA A 15 -7.92 -8.35 40.17
CA ALA A 15 -7.61 -8.56 41.59
C ALA A 15 -7.02 -9.94 41.88
N ARG A 16 -7.46 -10.98 41.16
CA ARG A 16 -6.91 -12.34 41.31
C ARG A 16 -5.51 -12.49 40.74
N ILE A 17 -5.22 -11.87 39.59
CA ILE A 17 -3.91 -11.95 38.95
C ILE A 17 -2.87 -11.15 39.75
N ASP A 18 -3.22 -9.96 40.24
CA ASP A 18 -2.32 -9.13 41.04
C ASP A 18 -1.97 -9.78 42.39
N ASN A 19 -2.88 -10.55 42.99
CA ASN A 19 -2.63 -11.25 44.26
C ASN A 19 -1.85 -12.57 44.11
N THR A 20 -1.73 -13.12 42.90
CA THR A 20 -1.10 -14.44 42.66
C THR A 20 0.36 -14.33 42.22
N PHE A 21 0.76 -13.18 41.67
CA PHE A 21 2.13 -12.94 41.21
C PHE A 21 2.88 -11.97 42.14
N SER A 22 3.24 -12.44 43.34
CA SER A 22 4.27 -11.79 44.15
C SER A 22 5.64 -12.38 43.81
N LEU A 23 6.60 -11.51 43.43
CA LEU A 23 7.97 -11.95 43.17
C LEU A 23 8.62 -12.41 44.48
N PRO A 24 9.39 -13.52 44.48
CA PRO A 24 10.08 -14.00 45.67
C PRO A 24 11.10 -12.96 46.16
N GLU A 25 11.18 -12.75 47.47
CA GLU A 25 11.91 -11.65 48.10
C GLU A 25 13.40 -11.59 47.76
N ARG A 26 13.98 -12.71 47.29
CA ARG A 26 15.38 -12.85 46.88
C ARG A 26 15.78 -11.96 45.70
N PHE A 27 14.83 -11.49 44.88
CA PHE A 27 15.10 -10.64 43.72
C PHE A 27 14.77 -9.16 43.92
N LYS A 28 14.33 -8.76 45.13
CA LYS A 28 14.06 -7.35 45.46
C LYS A 28 15.35 -6.52 45.33
N GLY A 29 15.31 -5.43 44.56
CA GLY A 29 16.42 -4.52 44.25
C GLY A 29 17.26 -4.88 43.01
N SER A 30 17.00 -6.03 42.37
CA SER A 30 17.77 -6.52 41.22
C SER A 30 17.34 -5.92 39.88
N PHE A 31 18.22 -5.98 38.88
CA PHE A 31 17.90 -5.67 37.47
C PHE A 31 16.69 -6.47 36.97
N VAL A 32 16.52 -7.71 37.43
CA VAL A 32 15.41 -8.61 37.06
C VAL A 32 14.06 -8.07 37.55
N GLU A 33 14.01 -7.51 38.77
CA GLU A 33 12.78 -6.89 39.29
C GLU A 33 12.42 -5.62 38.50
N ARG A 34 13.41 -4.78 38.16
CA ARG A 34 13.18 -3.59 37.32
C ARG A 34 12.63 -3.96 35.95
N LEU A 35 13.19 -4.98 35.31
CA LEU A 35 12.72 -5.48 34.02
C LEU A 35 11.29 -6.04 34.13
N THR A 36 11.00 -6.83 35.18
CA THR A 36 9.67 -7.40 35.41
C THR A 36 8.63 -6.33 35.65
N ASN A 37 8.95 -5.32 36.47
CA ASN A 37 8.08 -4.18 36.73
C ASN A 37 7.85 -3.34 35.47
N TYR A 38 8.88 -3.15 34.65
CA TYR A 38 8.76 -2.47 33.35
C TYR A 38 7.80 -3.21 32.42
N TRP A 39 7.97 -4.52 32.23
CA TRP A 39 7.05 -5.32 31.41
C TRP A 39 5.64 -5.35 31.98
N LYS A 40 5.48 -5.42 33.31
CA LYS A 40 4.16 -5.35 33.97
C LYS A 40 3.48 -4.00 33.71
N SER A 41 4.22 -2.89 33.83
CA SER A 41 3.70 -1.55 33.52
C SER A 41 3.29 -1.47 32.06
N LEU A 42 4.18 -1.87 31.14
CA LEU A 42 3.95 -1.81 29.70
C LEU A 42 2.71 -2.61 29.29
N LEU A 43 2.55 -3.84 29.81
CA LEU A 43 1.36 -4.66 29.56
C LEU A 43 0.08 -4.02 30.13
N THR A 44 0.17 -3.36 31.28
CA THR A 44 -0.96 -2.66 31.89
C THR A 44 -1.37 -1.46 31.03
N ASP A 45 -0.40 -0.69 30.54
CA ASP A 45 -0.64 0.48 29.68
C ASP A 45 -1.32 0.07 28.36
N TYR A 46 -0.81 -0.94 27.66
CA TYR A 46 -1.44 -1.44 26.43
C TYR A 46 -2.84 -2.02 26.68
N LYS A 47 -3.05 -2.70 27.81
CA LYS A 47 -4.37 -3.22 28.19
C LYS A 47 -5.35 -2.08 28.46
N ASP A 48 -4.94 -1.06 29.19
CA ASP A 48 -5.78 0.09 29.50
C ASP A 48 -6.12 0.88 28.22
N VAL A 49 -5.18 1.01 27.28
CA VAL A 49 -5.45 1.54 25.92
C VAL A 49 -6.48 0.68 25.19
N ALA A 50 -6.32 -0.64 25.16
CA ALA A 50 -7.26 -1.53 24.47
C ALA A 50 -8.68 -1.46 25.05
N VAL A 51 -8.81 -1.48 26.38
CA VAL A 51 -10.10 -1.31 27.06
C VAL A 51 -10.69 0.08 26.79
N GLY A 52 -9.85 1.11 26.76
CA GLY A 52 -10.22 2.47 26.38
C GLY A 52 -10.80 2.56 24.97
N VAL A 53 -10.10 1.98 23.98
CA VAL A 53 -10.54 1.92 22.58
C VAL A 53 -11.89 1.20 22.44
N VAL A 54 -12.10 0.08 23.14
CA VAL A 54 -13.39 -0.64 23.09
C VAL A 54 -14.51 0.21 23.69
N LYS A 55 -14.29 0.81 24.87
CA LYS A 55 -15.29 1.69 25.50
C LYS A 55 -15.61 2.90 24.62
N GLU A 56 -14.59 3.54 24.06
CA GLU A 56 -14.78 4.69 23.17
C GLU A 56 -15.51 4.28 21.88
N SER A 57 -15.22 3.10 21.34
CA SER A 57 -15.89 2.60 20.14
C SER A 57 -17.39 2.37 20.34
N ILE A 58 -17.77 1.86 21.52
CA ILE A 58 -19.18 1.71 21.90
C ILE A 58 -19.84 3.06 22.14
N ASN A 59 -19.16 3.99 22.81
CA ASN A 59 -19.71 5.31 23.13
C ASN A 59 -19.84 6.23 21.90
N LYS A 60 -18.95 6.10 20.91
CA LYS A 60 -18.89 6.95 19.71
C LYS A 60 -18.79 6.09 18.43
N PRO A 61 -19.85 5.35 18.05
CA PRO A 61 -19.79 4.38 16.95
C PRO A 61 -19.45 5.03 15.60
N LYS A 62 -19.88 6.28 15.34
CA LYS A 62 -19.53 7.01 14.11
C LYS A 62 -18.03 7.23 13.95
N LYS A 63 -17.34 7.61 15.05
CA LYS A 63 -15.88 7.80 15.03
C LYS A 63 -15.16 6.47 14.85
N ALA A 64 -15.62 5.43 15.55
CA ALA A 64 -15.05 4.10 15.42
C ALA A 64 -15.18 3.53 13.98
N MET A 65 -16.35 3.70 13.36
CA MET A 65 -16.54 3.33 11.95
C MET A 65 -15.63 4.11 11.01
N PHE A 66 -15.44 5.41 11.23
CA PHE A 66 -14.56 6.23 10.40
C PHE A 66 -13.10 5.76 10.49
N TYR A 67 -12.54 5.64 11.70
CA TYR A 67 -11.14 5.22 11.87
C TYR A 67 -10.91 3.75 11.50
N GLY A 68 -11.81 2.85 11.92
CA GLY A 68 -11.73 1.43 11.58
C GLY A 68 -11.91 1.19 10.08
N GLY A 69 -12.86 1.91 9.46
CA GLY A 69 -13.07 1.90 8.02
C GLY A 69 -11.86 2.40 7.26
N LEU A 70 -11.29 3.55 7.65
CA LEU A 70 -10.09 4.12 7.03
C LEU A 70 -8.88 3.20 7.15
N GLY A 71 -8.67 2.59 8.32
CA GLY A 71 -7.58 1.62 8.50
C GLY A 71 -7.78 0.37 7.64
N TYR A 72 -9.00 -0.15 7.58
CA TYR A 72 -9.33 -1.32 6.77
C TYR A 72 -9.22 -1.04 5.27
N THR A 73 -9.67 0.13 4.80
CA THR A 73 -9.54 0.51 3.39
C THR A 73 -8.08 0.74 3.03
N ALA A 74 -7.29 1.41 3.86
CA ALA A 74 -5.85 1.57 3.64
C ALA A 74 -5.14 0.21 3.55
N TYR A 75 -5.47 -0.72 4.45
CA TYR A 75 -4.96 -2.11 4.39
C TYR A 75 -5.36 -2.81 3.08
N LEU A 76 -6.63 -2.72 2.68
CA LEU A 76 -7.09 -3.33 1.44
C LEU A 76 -6.43 -2.72 0.20
N CYS A 77 -6.27 -1.39 0.16
CA CYS A 77 -5.56 -0.72 -0.92
C CYS A 77 -4.11 -1.18 -0.99
N GLY A 78 -3.42 -1.27 0.16
CA GLY A 78 -2.05 -1.77 0.22
C GLY A 78 -1.91 -3.22 -0.24
N LYS A 79 -2.85 -4.08 0.16
CA LYS A 79 -2.92 -5.48 -0.29
C LYS A 79 -3.22 -5.62 -1.79
N ARG A 80 -3.93 -4.66 -2.38
CA ARG A 80 -4.32 -4.64 -3.80
C ARG A 80 -3.49 -3.66 -4.63
N ASN A 81 -2.30 -3.29 -4.16
CA ASN A 81 -1.43 -2.42 -4.90
C ASN A 81 -0.69 -3.23 -5.97
N PRO A 82 -0.88 -2.97 -7.28
CA PRO A 82 -0.22 -3.75 -8.33
C PRO A 82 1.28 -3.44 -8.40
N GLY A 83 2.07 -4.47 -8.65
CA GLY A 83 3.52 -4.37 -8.86
C GLY A 83 3.94 -4.24 -10.33
N GLU A 84 5.24 -4.34 -10.57
CA GLU A 84 5.83 -4.39 -11.91
C GLU A 84 5.39 -5.64 -12.69
N GLU A 85 5.39 -6.81 -12.05
CA GLU A 85 4.94 -8.07 -12.68
C GLU A 85 3.46 -7.97 -13.13
N ASP A 86 2.61 -7.35 -12.32
CA ASP A 86 1.21 -7.11 -12.66
C ASP A 86 1.07 -6.16 -13.84
N PHE A 87 1.95 -5.17 -13.97
CA PHE A 87 1.99 -4.26 -15.12
C PHE A 87 2.35 -5.02 -16.38
N THR A 88 3.44 -5.78 -16.35
CA THR A 88 3.89 -6.58 -17.49
C THR A 88 2.84 -7.58 -17.92
N MET A 89 2.17 -8.25 -16.97
CA MET A 89 1.05 -9.15 -17.27
C MET A 89 -0.11 -8.41 -17.96
N GLN A 90 -0.55 -7.29 -17.40
CA GLN A 90 -1.67 -6.51 -17.96
C GLN A 90 -1.33 -5.94 -19.34
N PHE A 91 -0.11 -5.44 -19.53
CA PHE A 91 0.40 -4.98 -20.81
C PHE A 91 0.41 -6.09 -21.86
N ARG A 92 0.95 -7.27 -21.53
CA ARG A 92 0.93 -8.43 -22.45
C ARG A 92 -0.48 -8.86 -22.82
N LEU A 93 -1.41 -8.89 -21.86
CA LEU A 93 -2.81 -9.20 -22.12
C LEU A 93 -3.47 -8.15 -23.03
N ALA A 94 -3.19 -6.87 -22.80
CA ALA A 94 -3.63 -5.76 -23.62
C ALA A 94 -3.12 -5.89 -25.07
N THR A 95 -1.83 -6.15 -25.26
CA THR A 95 -1.22 -6.38 -26.58
C THR A 95 -1.81 -7.62 -27.25
N ASN A 96 -2.00 -8.72 -26.53
CA ASN A 96 -2.63 -9.93 -27.09
C ASN A 96 -4.05 -9.64 -27.60
N ASN A 97 -4.86 -8.91 -26.82
CA ASN A 97 -6.20 -8.52 -27.26
C ASN A 97 -6.16 -7.65 -28.51
N MET A 98 -5.23 -6.69 -28.58
CA MET A 98 -5.05 -5.82 -29.74
C MET A 98 -4.68 -6.61 -31.01
N ILE A 99 -3.80 -7.61 -30.90
CA ILE A 99 -3.36 -8.45 -32.04
C ILE A 99 -4.51 -9.26 -32.63
N LEU A 100 -5.54 -9.62 -31.84
CA LEU A 100 -6.70 -10.35 -32.34
C LEU A 100 -7.63 -9.50 -33.22
N VAL A 101 -7.53 -8.17 -33.12
CA VAL A 101 -8.33 -7.24 -33.92
C VAL A 101 -7.59 -6.95 -35.22
N HIS A 102 -8.30 -6.98 -36.35
CA HIS A 102 -7.72 -6.66 -37.65
C HIS A 102 -7.20 -5.20 -37.66
N PRO A 103 -6.01 -4.92 -38.22
CA PRO A 103 -5.39 -3.58 -38.17
C PRO A 103 -6.27 -2.43 -38.66
N SER A 104 -7.23 -2.68 -39.57
CA SER A 104 -8.16 -1.64 -40.05
C SER A 104 -9.22 -1.23 -39.01
N LEU A 105 -9.51 -2.09 -38.04
CA LEU A 105 -10.50 -1.86 -36.98
C LEU A 105 -9.87 -1.40 -35.66
N GLN A 106 -8.53 -1.43 -35.59
CA GLN A 106 -7.79 -1.00 -34.42
C GLN A 106 -7.88 0.52 -34.24
N ASN A 107 -8.09 0.96 -33.00
CA ASN A 107 -8.01 2.37 -32.67
C ASN A 107 -6.55 2.85 -32.75
N PRO A 108 -6.23 3.88 -33.57
CA PRO A 108 -4.86 4.34 -33.77
C PRO A 108 -4.24 4.93 -32.50
N ASN A 109 -5.05 5.51 -31.60
CA ASN A 109 -4.55 6.06 -30.34
C ASN A 109 -4.10 4.95 -29.39
N SER A 110 -4.90 3.88 -29.29
CA SER A 110 -4.55 2.70 -28.48
C SER A 110 -3.32 1.98 -29.03
N ASP A 111 -3.19 1.85 -30.35
CA ASP A 111 -2.00 1.29 -31.01
C ASP A 111 -0.75 2.13 -30.72
N ALA A 112 -0.82 3.45 -30.94
CA ALA A 112 0.28 4.36 -30.66
C ALA A 112 0.71 4.32 -29.18
N TYR A 113 -0.25 4.24 -28.25
CA TYR A 113 0.04 4.13 -26.83
C TYR A 113 0.75 2.80 -26.48
N LEU A 114 0.25 1.67 -26.99
CA LEU A 114 0.88 0.36 -26.77
C LEU A 114 2.28 0.29 -27.38
N ARG A 115 2.48 0.86 -28.57
CA ARG A 115 3.80 0.94 -29.22
C ARG A 115 4.78 1.75 -28.40
N ARG A 116 4.37 2.94 -27.92
CA ARG A 116 5.21 3.75 -27.03
C ARG A 116 5.60 2.99 -25.76
N LEU A 117 4.63 2.31 -25.13
CA LEU A 117 4.92 1.48 -23.97
C LEU A 117 5.89 0.35 -24.29
N GLN A 118 5.71 -0.31 -25.45
CA GLN A 118 6.60 -1.38 -25.88
C GLN A 118 8.03 -0.88 -26.10
N GLU A 119 8.20 0.29 -26.71
CA GLU A 119 9.50 0.95 -26.87
C GLU A 119 10.14 1.24 -25.51
N ALA A 120 9.39 1.83 -24.57
CA ALA A 120 9.89 2.14 -23.24
C ALA A 120 10.28 0.89 -22.43
N ILE A 121 9.52 -0.21 -22.56
CA ILE A 121 9.86 -1.52 -21.97
C ILE A 121 11.13 -2.09 -22.60
N ASN A 122 11.20 -2.10 -23.93
CA ASN A 122 12.35 -2.66 -24.66
C ASN A 122 13.65 -1.89 -24.38
N GLN A 123 13.55 -0.59 -24.13
CA GLN A 123 14.68 0.28 -23.77
C GLN A 123 14.94 0.31 -22.25
N ASN A 124 14.19 -0.44 -21.46
CA ASN A 124 14.32 -0.52 -20.00
C ASN A 124 14.29 0.88 -19.32
N ARG A 125 13.43 1.76 -19.84
CA ARG A 125 13.25 3.14 -19.37
C ARG A 125 12.08 3.30 -18.38
N LEU A 126 11.23 2.28 -18.25
CA LEU A 126 10.12 2.33 -17.29
C LEU A 126 10.60 2.12 -15.87
N ARG A 127 10.06 2.91 -14.95
CA ARG A 127 10.35 2.85 -13.53
C ARG A 127 9.07 2.70 -12.72
N PHE A 128 9.17 1.92 -11.65
CA PHE A 128 8.06 1.62 -10.75
C PHE A 128 8.39 2.07 -9.33
N LEU A 129 7.49 2.85 -8.72
CA LEU A 129 7.60 3.26 -7.33
C LEU A 129 6.31 2.88 -6.61
N SER A 130 6.41 1.88 -5.74
CA SER A 130 5.32 1.49 -4.85
C SER A 130 5.28 2.42 -3.64
N LEU A 131 4.20 3.18 -3.50
CA LEU A 131 3.94 4.08 -2.36
C LEU A 131 3.03 3.42 -1.31
N GLY A 132 3.02 2.08 -1.29
CA GLY A 132 2.18 1.27 -0.40
C GLY A 132 0.75 1.11 -0.92
N ILE A 133 0.02 2.21 -1.11
CA ILE A 133 -1.41 2.21 -1.49
C ILE A 133 -1.61 2.18 -3.01
N PHE A 134 -0.67 2.77 -3.74
CA PHE A 134 -0.66 2.86 -5.20
C PHE A 134 0.78 2.77 -5.71
N THR A 135 0.93 2.46 -6.99
CA THR A 135 2.21 2.35 -7.68
C THR A 135 2.27 3.41 -8.77
N LEU A 136 3.32 4.22 -8.78
CA LEU A 136 3.54 5.22 -9.82
C LEU A 136 4.50 4.64 -10.87
N VAL A 137 4.13 4.80 -12.14
CA VAL A 137 4.93 4.38 -13.29
C VAL A 137 5.31 5.61 -14.09
N TRP A 138 6.61 5.78 -14.35
CA TRP A 138 7.12 6.88 -15.18
C TRP A 138 8.17 6.37 -16.16
N GLU A 139 8.37 7.14 -17.21
CA GLU A 139 9.37 6.92 -18.24
C GLU A 139 10.59 7.80 -17.96
N ASP A 140 11.75 7.17 -17.81
CA ASP A 140 13.03 7.86 -17.68
C ASP A 140 13.64 8.16 -19.06
N LEU A 141 14.61 9.08 -19.11
CA LEU A 141 15.27 9.45 -20.38
C LEU A 141 16.28 8.38 -20.83
N TYR A 142 16.86 7.66 -19.86
CA TYR A 142 17.95 6.70 -20.06
C TYR A 142 17.58 5.33 -19.49
N ASP A 143 18.25 4.29 -19.98
CA ASP A 143 18.17 2.94 -19.41
C ASP A 143 18.80 2.94 -18.00
N SER A 144 18.37 2.01 -17.14
CA SER A 144 18.91 1.80 -15.78
C SER A 144 20.38 1.48 -15.79
N ASP A 145 20.77 0.72 -16.80
CA ASP A 145 22.12 0.19 -16.92
C ASP A 145 22.97 1.06 -17.85
N ASP A 146 22.44 2.20 -18.32
CA ASP A 146 23.17 3.15 -19.17
C ASP A 146 24.26 3.86 -18.35
N CYS A 147 25.51 3.56 -18.68
CA CYS A 147 26.70 4.16 -18.07
C CYS A 147 27.30 5.30 -18.92
N THR A 148 26.56 5.79 -19.92
CA THR A 148 27.02 6.95 -20.70
C THR A 148 27.06 8.21 -19.82
N TYR A 149 27.96 9.14 -20.18
CA TYR A 149 28.12 10.38 -19.43
C TYR A 149 26.80 11.17 -19.23
N PRO A 150 25.91 11.30 -20.23
CA PRO A 150 24.62 11.95 -20.05
C PRO A 150 23.70 11.26 -19.03
N ALA A 151 23.71 9.92 -18.95
CA ALA A 151 22.90 9.17 -17.99
C ALA A 151 23.39 9.33 -16.54
N ILE A 152 24.71 9.43 -16.35
CA ILE A 152 25.33 9.59 -15.03
C ILE A 152 25.19 11.05 -14.52
N CYS A 153 25.28 12.03 -15.43
CA CYS A 153 25.28 13.46 -15.11
C CYS A 153 24.00 13.90 -14.39
N GLU A 154 24.14 14.51 -13.20
CA GLU A 154 23.01 15.00 -12.40
C GLU A 154 22.20 16.09 -13.12
N TYR A 155 22.87 16.94 -13.91
CA TYR A 155 22.22 18.06 -14.63
C TYR A 155 21.42 17.63 -15.86
N THR A 156 21.60 16.39 -16.31
CA THR A 156 20.90 15.84 -17.49
C THR A 156 19.70 14.97 -17.09
N LYS A 157 19.59 14.62 -15.81
CA LYS A 157 18.46 13.86 -15.27
C LYS A 157 17.18 14.70 -15.25
N VAL A 158 16.06 14.00 -15.27
CA VAL A 158 14.74 14.60 -15.19
C VAL A 158 14.64 15.41 -13.89
N SER A 159 14.30 16.70 -14.00
CA SER A 159 14.08 17.55 -12.84
C SER A 159 12.86 17.08 -12.06
N PHE A 160 12.87 17.24 -10.74
CA PHE A 160 11.71 16.92 -9.90
C PHE A 160 10.41 17.58 -10.38
N TRP A 161 10.51 18.80 -10.91
CA TRP A 161 9.37 19.56 -11.43
C TRP A 161 8.83 19.05 -12.77
N SER A 162 9.65 18.36 -13.56
CA SER A 162 9.22 17.77 -14.84
C SER A 162 8.70 16.34 -14.70
N ILE A 163 8.96 15.64 -13.58
CA ILE A 163 8.46 14.27 -13.31
C ILE A 163 6.97 14.10 -13.65
N PRO A 164 6.04 15.01 -13.29
CA PRO A 164 4.62 14.85 -13.61
C PRO A 164 4.33 14.68 -15.12
N GLN A 165 5.18 15.23 -15.99
CA GLN A 165 5.04 15.14 -17.45
C GLN A 165 5.50 13.78 -17.99
N HIS A 166 6.36 13.09 -17.25
CA HIS A 166 6.90 11.77 -17.57
C HIS A 166 6.09 10.61 -16.94
N VAL A 167 5.03 10.92 -16.18
CA VAL A 167 4.16 9.90 -15.60
C VAL A 167 3.40 9.19 -16.70
N VAL A 168 3.65 7.88 -16.79
CA VAL A 168 3.06 6.99 -17.78
C VAL A 168 1.73 6.46 -17.28
N ASP A 169 1.70 5.94 -16.05
CA ASP A 169 0.50 5.33 -15.46
C ASP A 169 0.52 5.35 -13.92
N VAL A 170 -0.65 5.15 -13.33
CA VAL A 170 -0.86 4.94 -11.90
C VAL A 170 -1.55 3.59 -11.69
N GLY A 171 -0.84 2.71 -11.01
CA GLY A 171 -1.33 1.44 -10.52
C GLY A 171 -2.14 1.63 -9.24
N PHE A 172 -3.42 1.27 -9.27
CA PHE A 172 -4.27 1.25 -8.08
C PHE A 172 -5.32 0.14 -8.20
N TRP A 173 -5.50 -0.62 -7.13
CA TRP A 173 -6.53 -1.66 -7.04
C TRP A 173 -6.39 -2.77 -8.11
N ASN A 174 -5.22 -3.39 -8.17
CA ASN A 174 -4.84 -4.45 -9.12
C ASN A 174 -4.93 -4.05 -10.60
N LYS A 175 -5.02 -2.76 -10.92
CA LYS A 175 -5.18 -2.25 -12.28
C LYS A 175 -4.29 -1.03 -12.51
N PHE A 176 -3.80 -0.93 -13.73
CA PHE A 176 -3.17 0.27 -14.25
C PHE A 176 -4.21 1.08 -15.01
N TRP A 177 -4.52 2.26 -14.49
CA TRP A 177 -5.72 2.99 -14.87
C TRP A 177 -5.62 3.63 -16.24
N ARG A 178 -4.45 4.15 -16.60
CA ARG A 178 -4.24 4.75 -17.92
C ARG A 178 -4.22 3.70 -19.01
N LEU A 179 -3.51 2.59 -18.80
CA LEU A 179 -3.53 1.43 -19.71
C LEU A 179 -4.97 0.95 -19.95
N LYS A 180 -5.77 0.82 -18.89
CA LYS A 180 -7.18 0.43 -19.01
C LYS A 180 -8.01 1.48 -19.77
N TRP A 181 -7.76 2.77 -19.53
CA TRP A 181 -8.50 3.86 -20.16
C TRP A 181 -8.21 3.94 -21.67
N GLU A 182 -6.93 3.93 -22.05
CA GLU A 182 -6.50 3.98 -23.45
C GLU A 182 -6.96 2.75 -24.25
N LEU A 183 -7.17 1.61 -23.59
CA LEU A 183 -7.70 0.40 -24.20
C LEU A 183 -9.22 0.21 -24.10
N HIS A 184 -9.99 1.19 -23.60
CA HIS A 184 -11.44 0.99 -23.44
C HIS A 184 -12.15 0.68 -24.77
N ASN A 185 -11.75 1.34 -25.86
CA ASN A 185 -12.34 1.18 -27.21
C ASN A 185 -11.22 0.88 -28.23
N TYR A 186 -10.40 -0.13 -27.95
CA TYR A 186 -9.26 -0.50 -28.81
C TYR A 186 -9.69 -1.13 -30.14
N ASP A 187 -10.91 -1.68 -30.20
CA ASP A 187 -11.53 -2.39 -31.32
C ASP A 187 -12.51 -1.53 -32.15
N ALA A 188 -12.65 -0.26 -31.78
CA ALA A 188 -13.49 0.69 -32.49
C ALA A 188 -12.62 1.72 -33.21
N ASN A 189 -12.63 1.67 -34.54
CA ASN A 189 -12.07 2.72 -35.39
C ASN A 189 -13.23 3.55 -35.98
N TYR A 190 -13.30 4.84 -35.64
CA TYR A 190 -14.34 5.77 -36.13
C TYR A 190 -13.92 6.52 -37.41
N LEU A 191 -12.80 6.12 -38.03
CA LEU A 191 -12.31 6.65 -39.30
C LEU A 191 -13.11 6.14 -40.51
#